data_AF-A0A1J5JUY8-F1
#
_entry.id   AF-A0A1J5JUY8-F1
#
_cell.length_a   1.000
_cell.length_b   1.000
_cell.length_c   1.000
_cell.angle_alpha   90.00
_cell.angle_beta   90.00
_cell.angle_gamma   90.00
#
_symmetry.space_group_name_H-M   'P 1'
#
loop_
_entity.id
_entity.type
_entity.pdbx_description
1 polymer ?
#
loop_
_entity_poly.entity_id
_entity_poly.type
_entity_poly.pdbx_seq_one_letter_code
_entity_poly.pdbx_strand_id
1 'polypeptide(L)'
;GSLAYIVLTDQFPRNMFRGQAAAFATDALARAAARRALEAGWDMAAPEPERQFFYLPFEHSEDPADQALSVRLMAERMASDPGLHRHARAHQAIIARFGRFPFRNAALGRESNPGEVAFLAAGGYRATLAALPK
;
A
#
# COMPACT_ATOMS: atom_id res chain seq x y z
N GLY A 1 4.29 17.27 -12.38
CA GLY A 1 3.05 16.52 -12.67
C GLY A 1 2.65 15.69 -11.47
N SER A 2 1.37 15.32 -11.35
CA SER A 2 0.84 14.60 -10.17
C SER A 2 1.53 13.25 -9.92
N LEU A 3 1.78 12.47 -10.97
CA LEU A 3 2.49 11.19 -10.86
C LEU A 3 3.87 11.34 -10.23
N ALA A 4 4.67 12.31 -10.71
CA ALA A 4 6.01 12.55 -10.16
C ALA A 4 5.96 12.94 -8.67
N TYR A 5 4.98 13.75 -8.26
CA TYR A 5 4.80 14.10 -6.85
C TYR A 5 4.43 12.88 -6.00
N ILE A 6 3.52 12.03 -6.49
CA ILE A 6 3.16 10.78 -5.80
C ILE A 6 4.38 9.86 -5.67
N VAL A 7 5.15 9.67 -6.73
CA VAL A 7 6.39 8.86 -6.69
C VAL A 7 7.41 9.42 -5.68
N LEU A 8 7.59 10.74 -5.64
CA LEU A 8 8.50 11.40 -4.68
C LEU A 8 8.04 11.28 -3.23
N THR A 9 6.73 11.23 -2.98
CA THR A 9 6.15 11.20 -1.62
C THR A 9 5.79 9.80 -1.14
N ASP A 10 5.70 8.82 -2.03
CA ASP A 10 5.34 7.43 -1.73
C ASP A 10 6.53 6.49 -1.95
N GLN A 11 7.08 6.44 -3.16
CA GLN A 11 8.08 5.43 -3.54
C GLN A 11 9.49 5.78 -3.07
N PHE A 12 9.90 7.05 -3.18
CA PHE A 12 11.24 7.49 -2.77
C PHE A 12 11.52 7.27 -1.29
N PRO A 13 10.63 7.70 -0.35
CA PRO A 13 10.87 7.52 1.08
C PRO A 13 11.03 6.05 1.48
N ARG A 14 10.24 5.15 0.88
CA ARG A 14 10.31 3.70 1.11
C ARG A 14 11.66 3.09 0.72
N ASN A 15 12.30 3.65 -0.31
CA ASN A 15 13.60 3.19 -0.79
C ASN A 15 14.77 3.85 -0.04
N MET A 16 14.69 5.16 0.22
CA MET A 16 15.75 5.94 0.84
C MET A 16 15.88 5.72 2.35
N PHE A 17 14.76 5.47 3.04
CA PHE A 17 14.71 5.40 4.50
C PHE A 17 14.23 4.03 5.00
N ARG A 18 14.61 2.95 4.30
CA ARG A 18 14.17 1.58 4.59
C ARG A 18 14.38 1.24 6.07
N GLY A 19 13.32 0.76 6.71
CA GLY A 19 13.32 0.35 8.13
C GLY A 19 13.24 1.49 9.12
N GLN A 20 13.05 2.74 8.68
CA GLN A 20 12.96 3.92 9.54
C GLN A 20 11.57 4.57 9.45
N ALA A 21 11.14 5.29 10.49
CA ALA A 21 9.89 6.05 10.48
C ALA A 21 9.78 7.02 9.29
N ALA A 22 10.92 7.58 8.85
CA ALA A 22 10.99 8.49 7.71
C ALA A 22 10.49 7.88 6.39
N ALA A 23 10.46 6.55 6.26
CA ALA A 23 9.87 5.88 5.09
C ALA A 23 8.36 6.12 4.93
N PHE A 24 7.67 6.53 6.00
CA PHE A 24 6.21 6.70 6.04
C PHE A 24 5.78 8.15 6.28
N ALA A 25 6.74 9.05 6.51
CA ALA A 25 6.49 10.43 6.95
C ALA A 25 5.64 11.23 5.96
N THR A 26 5.70 10.89 4.67
CA THR A 26 5.00 11.58 3.59
C THR A 26 3.79 10.81 3.04
N ASP A 27 3.39 9.69 3.66
CA ASP A 27 2.26 8.86 3.21
C ASP A 27 0.95 9.67 3.11
N ALA A 28 0.72 10.61 4.05
CA ALA A 28 -0.46 11.47 4.01
C ALA A 28 -0.47 12.41 2.79
N LEU A 29 0.69 12.94 2.39
CA LEU A 29 0.84 13.79 1.21
C LEU A 29 0.59 13.00 -0.08
N ALA A 30 1.17 11.80 -0.16
CA ALA A 30 0.97 10.88 -1.28
C ALA A 30 -0.52 10.54 -1.47
N ARG A 31 -1.21 10.18 -0.37
CA ARG A 31 -2.65 9.86 -0.41
C ARG A 31 -3.51 11.05 -0.82
N ALA A 32 -3.23 12.24 -0.30
CA ALA A 32 -3.97 13.44 -0.69
C ALA A 32 -3.81 13.75 -2.20
N ALA A 33 -2.59 13.66 -2.72
CA ALA A 33 -2.33 13.85 -4.15
C ALA A 33 -2.99 12.75 -5.00
N ALA A 34 -2.95 11.49 -4.55
CA ALA A 34 -3.61 10.38 -5.22
C ALA A 34 -5.13 10.57 -5.30
N ARG A 35 -5.80 10.97 -4.20
CA ARG A 35 -7.25 11.25 -4.22
C ARG A 35 -7.60 12.34 -5.23
N ARG A 36 -6.85 13.45 -5.23
CA ARG A 36 -7.07 14.53 -6.18
C ARG A 36 -6.88 14.09 -7.63
N ALA A 37 -5.89 13.22 -7.89
CA ALA A 37 -5.68 12.66 -9.22
C ALA A 37 -6.83 11.75 -9.66
N LEU A 38 -7.39 10.95 -8.75
CA LEU A 38 -8.57 10.12 -9.04
C LEU A 38 -9.82 10.96 -9.33
N GLU A 39 -10.07 12.00 -8.53
CA GLU A 39 -11.20 12.92 -8.72
C GLU A 39 -11.13 13.63 -10.07
N ALA A 40 -9.92 13.96 -10.53
CA ALA A 40 -9.68 14.59 -11.82
C ALA A 40 -9.52 13.58 -12.99
N GLY A 41 -9.55 12.28 -12.73
CA GLY A 41 -9.38 11.22 -13.74
C GLY A 41 -7.97 11.14 -14.35
N TRP A 42 -6.96 11.71 -13.70
CA TRP A 42 -5.60 11.78 -14.23
C TRP A 42 -4.86 10.45 -14.21
N ASP A 43 -5.27 9.53 -13.34
CA ASP A 43 -4.75 8.15 -13.29
C ASP A 43 -5.01 7.42 -14.61
N MET A 44 -6.19 7.61 -15.20
CA MET A 44 -6.57 6.94 -16.45
C MET A 44 -5.80 7.45 -17.68
N ALA A 45 -5.21 8.64 -17.60
CA ALA A 45 -4.34 9.16 -18.64
C ALA A 45 -2.92 8.54 -18.59
N ALA A 46 -2.54 7.91 -17.47
CA ALA A 46 -1.28 7.18 -17.38
C ALA A 46 -1.43 5.76 -17.96
N PRO A 47 -0.46 5.30 -18.78
CA PRO A 47 -0.42 3.91 -19.22
C PRO A 47 -0.12 2.97 -18.04
N GLU A 48 -0.36 1.69 -18.27
CA GLU A 48 0.17 0.64 -17.41
C GLU A 48 1.62 0.34 -17.84
N PRO A 49 2.55 0.08 -16.89
CA PRO A 49 2.30 -0.17 -15.47
C PRO A 49 2.30 1.07 -14.57
N GLU A 50 2.64 2.27 -15.06
CA GLU A 50 2.83 3.48 -14.25
C GLU A 50 1.57 3.92 -13.50
N ARG A 51 0.39 3.64 -14.06
CA ARG A 51 -0.90 3.93 -13.42
C ARG A 51 -1.00 3.38 -12.00
N GLN A 52 -0.34 2.25 -11.68
CA GLN A 52 -0.36 1.66 -10.34
C GLN A 52 0.10 2.62 -9.25
N PHE A 53 1.02 3.56 -9.57
CA PHE A 53 1.56 4.49 -8.59
C PHE A 53 0.50 5.46 -8.05
N PHE A 54 -0.61 5.68 -8.77
CA PHE A 54 -1.75 6.43 -8.25
C PHE A 54 -2.53 5.65 -7.18
N TYR A 55 -2.39 4.33 -7.13
CA TYR A 55 -3.19 3.45 -6.27
C TYR A 55 -2.41 2.95 -5.05
N LEU A 56 -1.09 2.78 -5.20
CA LEU A 56 -0.20 2.35 -4.11
C LEU A 56 -0.30 3.18 -2.83
N PRO A 57 -0.49 4.52 -2.84
CA PRO A 57 -0.69 5.28 -1.61
C PRO A 57 -1.87 4.80 -0.75
N PHE A 58 -2.94 4.27 -1.38
CA PHE A 58 -4.08 3.67 -0.67
C PHE A 58 -3.73 2.28 -0.13
N GLU A 59 -3.01 1.46 -0.91
CA GLU A 59 -2.48 0.16 -0.47
C GLU A 59 -1.54 0.28 0.74
N HIS A 60 -0.82 1.39 0.82
CA HIS A 60 0.08 1.68 1.91
C HIS A 60 -0.59 2.29 3.16
N SER A 61 -1.87 2.63 3.09
CA SER A 61 -2.60 3.21 4.20
C SER A 61 -2.92 2.16 5.28
N GLU A 62 -2.85 2.53 6.55
CA GLU A 62 -3.40 1.71 7.65
C GLU A 62 -4.91 1.96 7.88
N ASP A 63 -5.60 2.51 6.88
CA ASP A 63 -7.05 2.78 6.90
C ASP A 63 -7.84 1.70 6.10
N PRO A 64 -8.87 1.05 6.68
CA PRO A 64 -9.64 0.02 5.99
C PRO A 64 -10.37 0.50 4.72
N ALA A 65 -10.84 1.75 4.66
CA ALA A 65 -11.51 2.29 3.49
C ALA A 65 -10.53 2.53 2.33
N ASP A 66 -9.30 2.96 2.65
CA ASP A 66 -8.23 3.05 1.66
C ASP A 66 -7.84 1.68 1.11
N GLN A 67 -7.78 0.66 1.96
CA GLN A 67 -7.50 -0.71 1.50
C GLN A 67 -8.58 -1.22 0.54
N ALA A 68 -9.85 -1.00 0.86
CA ALA A 68 -10.95 -1.35 -0.03
C ALA A 68 -10.88 -0.59 -1.37
N LEU A 69 -10.51 0.70 -1.33
CA LEU A 69 -10.31 1.51 -2.52
C LEU A 69 -9.15 0.97 -3.39
N SER A 70 -8.01 0.65 -2.79
CA SER A 70 -6.86 0.08 -3.52
C SER A 70 -7.23 -1.22 -4.23
N VAL A 71 -7.85 -2.16 -3.51
CA VAL A 71 -8.27 -3.46 -4.07
C VAL A 71 -9.18 -3.28 -5.27
N ARG A 72 -10.16 -2.37 -5.16
CA ARG A 72 -11.10 -2.05 -6.24
C ARG A 72 -10.39 -1.44 -7.45
N LEU A 73 -9.54 -0.44 -7.24
CA LEU A 73 -8.82 0.24 -8.33
C LEU A 73 -7.85 -0.71 -9.05
N MET A 74 -7.12 -1.53 -8.31
CA MET A 74 -6.24 -2.56 -8.90
C MET A 74 -7.03 -3.60 -9.69
N ALA A 75 -8.24 -3.96 -9.25
CA ALA A 75 -9.10 -4.89 -10.00
C ALA A 75 -9.65 -4.28 -11.31
N GLU A 76 -10.15 -3.04 -11.22
CA GLU A 76 -10.90 -2.40 -12.30
C GLU A 76 -10.00 -1.74 -13.34
N ARG A 77 -8.81 -1.27 -12.95
CA ARG A 77 -8.00 -0.33 -13.73
C ARG A 77 -6.55 -0.78 -13.98
N MET A 78 -6.16 -1.98 -13.57
CA MET A 78 -4.82 -2.56 -13.80
C MET A 78 -4.91 -3.95 -14.43
N ALA A 79 -5.60 -4.06 -15.57
CA ALA A 79 -5.89 -5.35 -16.19
C ALA A 79 -4.64 -6.05 -16.76
N SER A 80 -3.56 -5.31 -17.04
CA SER A 80 -2.34 -5.90 -17.62
C SER A 80 -1.53 -6.74 -16.61
N ASP A 81 -1.74 -6.55 -15.31
CA ASP A 81 -1.06 -7.32 -14.27
C ASP A 81 -2.03 -7.73 -13.13
N PRO A 82 -2.70 -8.89 -13.28
CA PRO A 82 -3.56 -9.46 -12.24
C PRO A 82 -2.84 -9.69 -10.90
N GLY A 83 -1.50 -9.78 -10.90
CA GLY A 83 -0.71 -9.92 -9.69
C GLY A 83 -0.86 -8.72 -8.75
N LEU A 84 -0.97 -7.50 -9.29
CA LEU A 84 -1.14 -6.28 -8.50
C LEU A 84 -2.42 -6.31 -7.65
N HIS A 85 -3.53 -6.81 -8.20
CA HIS A 85 -4.76 -6.99 -7.44
C HIS A 85 -4.58 -7.97 -6.27
N ARG A 86 -3.79 -9.03 -6.46
CA ARG A 86 -3.46 -10.00 -5.41
C ARG A 86 -2.63 -9.37 -4.30
N HIS A 87 -1.69 -8.50 -4.64
CA HIS A 87 -0.90 -7.72 -3.67
C HIS A 87 -1.78 -6.78 -2.84
N ALA A 88 -2.71 -6.05 -3.47
CA ALA A 88 -3.66 -5.18 -2.78
C ALA A 88 -4.55 -5.97 -1.80
N ARG A 89 -5.03 -7.16 -2.20
CA ARG A 89 -5.82 -8.03 -1.32
C ARG A 89 -5.02 -8.54 -0.13
N ALA A 90 -3.72 -8.80 -0.29
CA ALA A 90 -2.87 -9.20 0.82
C ALA A 90 -2.71 -8.06 1.84
N HIS A 91 -2.51 -6.82 1.38
CA HIS A 91 -2.47 -5.65 2.26
C HIS A 91 -3.81 -5.46 3.00
N GLN A 92 -4.93 -5.55 2.29
CA GLN A 92 -6.26 -5.45 2.88
C GLN A 92 -6.48 -6.51 3.97
N ALA A 93 -6.08 -7.75 3.74
CA ALA A 93 -6.22 -8.83 4.72
C ALA A 93 -5.40 -8.57 6.00
N ILE A 94 -4.22 -7.97 5.88
CA ILE A 94 -3.38 -7.62 7.04
C ILE A 94 -4.05 -6.49 7.84
N ILE A 95 -4.53 -5.44 7.18
CA ILE A 95 -5.23 -4.34 7.84
C ILE A 95 -6.54 -4.82 8.46
N ALA A 96 -7.31 -5.69 7.80
CA ALA A 96 -8.52 -6.26 8.36
C ALA A 96 -8.25 -7.07 9.64
N ARG A 97 -7.09 -7.73 9.73
CA ARG A 97 -6.71 -8.55 10.89
C ARG A 97 -6.13 -7.74 12.04
N PHE A 98 -5.32 -6.74 11.77
CA PHE A 98 -4.52 -6.05 12.79
C PHE A 98 -4.85 -4.56 12.96
N GLY A 99 -5.62 -3.97 12.05
CA GLY A 99 -5.89 -2.52 11.98
C GLY A 99 -4.67 -1.69 11.59
N ARG A 100 -3.52 -2.32 11.32
CA ARG A 100 -2.24 -1.70 10.98
C ARG A 100 -1.32 -2.73 10.33
N PHE A 101 -0.14 -2.31 9.87
CA PHE A 101 0.91 -3.19 9.35
C PHE A 101 1.91 -3.55 10.45
N PRO A 102 1.93 -4.80 10.96
CA PRO A 102 2.83 -5.18 12.05
C PRO A 102 4.31 -5.04 11.71
N PHE A 103 4.67 -5.20 10.43
CA PHE A 103 6.05 -5.04 9.96
C PHE A 103 6.56 -3.59 10.02
N ARG A 104 5.69 -2.61 10.26
CA ARG A 104 6.09 -1.21 10.51
C ARG A 104 6.34 -0.91 11.99
N ASN A 105 5.98 -1.83 12.90
CA ASN A 105 5.99 -1.56 14.34
C ASN A 105 7.37 -1.09 14.84
N ALA A 106 8.44 -1.82 14.53
CA ALA A 106 9.79 -1.44 14.93
C ALA A 106 10.21 -0.07 14.37
N ALA A 107 9.95 0.18 13.08
CA ALA A 107 10.30 1.44 12.43
C ALA A 107 9.53 2.64 13.01
N LEU A 108 8.31 2.42 13.52
CA LEU A 108 7.43 3.43 14.11
C LEU A 108 7.48 3.47 15.65
N GLY A 109 8.37 2.69 16.29
CA GLY A 109 8.47 2.62 17.75
C GLY A 109 7.22 2.06 18.45
N ARG A 110 6.43 1.22 17.76
CA ARG A 110 5.22 0.59 18.30
C ARG A 110 5.57 -0.76 18.93
N GLU A 111 4.96 -1.08 20.05
CA GLU A 111 5.01 -2.43 20.60
C GLU A 111 4.11 -3.39 19.80
N SER A 112 4.65 -4.57 19.51
CA SER A 112 3.91 -5.65 18.85
C SER A 112 3.22 -6.52 19.90
N ASN A 113 1.94 -6.81 19.70
CA ASN A 113 1.23 -7.78 20.54
C ASN A 113 1.63 -9.24 20.18
N PRO A 114 1.30 -10.25 21.01
CA PRO A 114 1.67 -11.63 20.74
C PRO A 114 1.18 -12.17 19.39
N GLY A 115 -0.01 -11.76 18.93
CA GLY A 115 -0.55 -12.15 17.63
C GLY A 115 0.21 -11.55 16.45
N GLU A 116 0.67 -10.31 16.58
CA GLU A 116 1.54 -9.64 15.61
C GLU A 116 2.94 -10.28 15.56
N VAL A 117 3.50 -10.63 16.73
CA VAL A 117 4.80 -11.34 16.80
C VAL A 117 4.72 -12.71 16.12
N ALA A 118 3.68 -13.50 16.44
CA ALA A 118 3.47 -14.81 15.81
C ALA A 118 3.25 -14.68 14.30
N PHE A 119 2.52 -13.65 13.85
CA PHE A 119 2.32 -13.36 12.43
C PHE A 119 3.63 -13.05 11.70
N LEU A 120 4.49 -12.20 12.27
CA LEU A 120 5.79 -11.87 11.69
C LEU A 120 6.70 -13.12 11.64
N ALA A 121 6.71 -13.92 12.70
CA ALA A 121 7.48 -15.18 12.75
C ALA A 121 7.00 -16.22 11.73
N ALA A 122 5.70 -16.25 11.42
CA ALA A 122 5.11 -17.13 10.42
C ALA A 122 5.30 -16.66 8.96
N GLY A 123 6.14 -15.65 8.71
CA GLY A 123 6.46 -15.14 7.37
C GLY A 123 5.69 -13.88 6.96
N GLY A 124 4.82 -13.36 7.82
CA GLY A 124 4.16 -12.07 7.67
C GLY A 124 3.47 -11.88 6.30
N TYR A 125 3.82 -10.79 5.64
CA TYR A 125 3.26 -10.42 4.33
C TYR A 125 3.38 -11.53 3.28
N ARG A 126 4.54 -12.19 3.18
CA ARG A 126 4.78 -13.23 2.15
C ARG A 126 3.85 -14.43 2.36
N ALA A 127 3.63 -14.81 3.62
CA ALA A 127 2.70 -15.88 3.97
C ALA A 127 1.24 -15.49 3.68
N THR A 128 0.84 -14.24 3.99
CA THR A 128 -0.49 -13.73 3.62
C THR A 128 -0.71 -13.77 2.11
N LEU A 129 0.25 -13.30 1.32
CA LEU A 129 0.15 -13.32 -0.13
C LEU A 129 0.07 -14.76 -0.67
N ALA A 130 0.88 -15.67 -0.15
CA ALA A 130 0.89 -17.08 -0.57
C ALA A 130 -0.43 -17.79 -0.29
N ALA A 131 -1.13 -17.45 0.80
CA ALA A 131 -2.41 -18.03 1.17
C ALA A 131 -3.59 -17.56 0.30
N LEU A 132 -3.45 -16.46 -0.45
CA LEU A 132 -4.49 -16.01 -1.36
C LEU A 132 -4.53 -16.88 -2.62
N PRO A 133 -5.74 -17.13 -3.19
CA PRO A 133 -5.85 -17.81 -4.48
C PRO A 133 -5.03 -17.08 -5.54
N LYS A 134 -4.52 -17.86 -6.50
CA LYS A 134 -3.84 -17.32 -7.69
C LYS A 134 -4.85 -16.69 -8.63
#